data_AF-A0A975LDX2-F1
#
_entry.id   AF-A0A975LDX2-F1
#
_cell.length_a   1.000
_cell.length_b   1.000
_cell.length_c   1.000
_cell.angle_alpha   90.00
_cell.angle_beta   90.00
_cell.angle_gamma   90.00
#
_symmetry.space_group_name_H-M   'P 1'
#
loop_
_entity.id
_entity.type
_entity.pdbx_description
1 polymer ?
#
loop_
_entity_poly.entity_id
_entity_poly.type
_entity_poly.pdbx_seq_one_letter_code
_entity_poly.pdbx_strand_id
1 'polypeptide(L)'
;MKNEKMKSLIIDINLLIYIHDVVYLREKNHNFKDSNTYKELHEPNIFTIYKYLKQTRLTIFSFTIIILFMKRINFQSILNKYGLVSIISIIYGILYVWCKNDFKKLKYQLKAKKAVQYALASYNYEEFVLFLDRYLSEESTKSYFINSLS
;
A
#
# COMPACT_ATOMS: atom_id res chain seq x y z
N MET A 1 -21.66 -2.98 -14.99
CA MET A 1 -21.50 -2.92 -13.51
C MET A 1 -20.35 -3.78 -12.94
N LYS A 2 -20.36 -5.13 -12.97
CA LYS A 2 -19.30 -5.97 -12.35
C LYS A 2 -17.89 -5.65 -12.90
N ASN A 3 -17.74 -5.63 -14.23
CA ASN A 3 -16.47 -5.33 -14.90
C ASN A 3 -16.02 -3.88 -14.74
N GLU A 4 -16.93 -2.91 -14.76
CA GLU A 4 -16.59 -1.49 -14.56
C GLU A 4 -16.07 -1.23 -13.15
N LYS A 5 -16.71 -1.86 -12.15
CA LYS A 5 -16.26 -1.79 -10.77
C LYS A 5 -14.90 -2.45 -10.60
N MET A 6 -14.67 -3.61 -11.23
CA MET A 6 -13.36 -4.26 -11.22
C MET A 6 -12.27 -3.38 -11.87
N LYS A 7 -12.55 -2.79 -13.04
CA LYS A 7 -11.66 -1.82 -13.70
C LYS A 7 -11.28 -0.66 -12.80
N SER A 8 -12.25 -0.09 -12.07
CA SER A 8 -11.99 1.03 -11.14
C SER A 8 -11.10 0.67 -9.94
N LEU A 9 -10.98 -0.62 -9.64
CA LEU A 9 -10.20 -1.14 -8.51
C LEU A 9 -8.78 -1.54 -8.91
N ILE A 10 -8.51 -1.71 -10.20
CA ILE A 10 -7.18 -2.02 -10.73
C ILE A 10 -6.34 -0.73 -10.71
N ILE A 11 -5.12 -0.84 -10.17
CA ILE A 11 -4.20 0.29 -9.96
C ILE A 11 -2.98 0.13 -10.86
N ASP A 12 -2.53 -1.10 -11.07
CA ASP A 12 -1.41 -1.46 -11.92
C ASP A 12 -1.53 -2.92 -12.40
N ILE A 13 -0.65 -3.30 -13.32
CA ILE A 13 -0.56 -4.66 -13.87
C ILE A 13 -0.16 -5.68 -12.79
N ASN A 14 0.67 -5.29 -11.82
CA ASN A 14 1.10 -6.18 -10.74
C ASN A 14 -0.08 -6.65 -9.88
N LEU A 15 -1.02 -5.73 -9.58
CA LEU A 15 -2.26 -6.07 -8.89
C LEU A 15 -3.11 -7.02 -9.73
N LEU A 16 -3.15 -6.84 -11.05
CA LEU A 16 -3.90 -7.70 -11.97
C LEU A 16 -3.37 -9.14 -11.92
N ILE A 17 -2.04 -9.31 -12.01
CA ILE A 17 -1.34 -10.60 -11.90
C ILE A 17 -1.59 -11.22 -10.52
N TYR A 18 -1.49 -10.42 -9.46
CA TYR A 18 -1.74 -10.91 -8.11
C TYR A 18 -3.18 -11.42 -7.92
N ILE A 19 -4.17 -10.71 -8.46
CA ILE A 19 -5.57 -11.15 -8.40
C ILE A 19 -5.75 -12.45 -9.19
N HIS A 20 -5.16 -12.54 -10.39
CA HIS A 20 -5.18 -13.75 -11.20
C HIS A 20 -4.69 -14.97 -10.40
N ASP A 21 -3.51 -14.85 -9.78
CA ASP A 21 -2.90 -15.95 -9.04
C ASP A 21 -3.73 -16.34 -7.81
N VAL A 22 -4.31 -15.36 -7.11
CA VAL A 22 -5.17 -15.61 -5.94
C VAL A 22 -6.48 -16.29 -6.34
N VAL A 23 -7.11 -15.88 -7.44
CA VAL A 23 -8.35 -16.52 -7.93
C VAL A 23 -8.04 -17.95 -8.37
N TYR A 24 -6.95 -18.17 -9.10
CA TYR A 24 -6.49 -19.50 -9.51
C TYR A 24 -6.25 -20.42 -8.30
N LEU A 25 -5.46 -19.96 -7.33
CA LEU A 25 -5.10 -20.74 -6.15
C LEU A 25 -6.32 -21.09 -5.30
N ARG A 26 -7.29 -20.19 -5.18
CA ARG A 26 -8.54 -20.45 -4.44
C ARG A 26 -9.34 -21.61 -5.03
N GLU A 27 -9.37 -21.74 -6.36
CA GLU A 27 -10.14 -22.78 -7.03
C GLU A 27 -9.37 -24.09 -7.18
N LYS A 28 -8.05 -24.03 -7.38
CA LYS A 28 -7.22 -25.20 -7.70
C LYS A 28 -6.47 -25.78 -6.52
N ASN A 29 -6.40 -25.09 -5.37
CA ASN A 29 -5.67 -25.55 -4.20
C ASN A 29 -6.55 -25.57 -2.94
N HIS A 30 -6.89 -26.77 -2.46
CA HIS A 30 -7.74 -26.96 -1.28
C HIS A 30 -7.14 -26.34 0.00
N ASN A 31 -5.80 -26.32 0.11
CA ASN A 31 -5.10 -25.77 1.28
C ASN A 31 -4.96 -24.25 1.24
N PHE A 32 -5.37 -23.58 0.14
CA PHE A 32 -5.21 -22.13 0.02
C PHE A 32 -6.01 -21.36 1.08
N LYS A 33 -7.18 -21.88 1.50
CA LYS A 33 -7.99 -21.25 2.56
C LYS A 33 -7.27 -21.23 3.91
N ASP A 34 -6.38 -22.19 4.16
CA ASP A 34 -5.62 -22.27 5.40
C ASP A 34 -4.30 -21.48 5.34
N SER A 35 -3.93 -21.02 4.14
CA SER A 35 -2.69 -20.26 3.90
C SER A 35 -2.69 -18.91 4.61
N ASN A 36 -1.50 -18.43 4.95
CA ASN A 36 -1.31 -17.09 5.52
C ASN A 36 -1.78 -15.99 4.56
N THR A 37 -1.63 -16.18 3.25
CA THR A 37 -2.10 -15.24 2.22
C THR A 37 -3.61 -15.03 2.30
N TYR A 38 -4.39 -16.10 2.44
CA TYR A 38 -5.84 -16.00 2.59
C TYR A 38 -6.24 -15.33 3.91
N LYS A 39 -5.53 -15.65 5.00
CA LYS A 39 -5.73 -14.98 6.30
C LYS A 39 -5.44 -13.48 6.23
N GLU A 40 -4.32 -13.08 5.65
CA GLU A 40 -3.97 -11.67 5.46
C GLU A 40 -4.98 -10.93 4.56
N LEU A 41 -5.52 -11.60 3.55
CA LEU A 41 -6.58 -11.05 2.69
C LEU A 41 -7.88 -10.79 3.46
N HIS A 42 -8.22 -11.57 4.47
CA HIS A 42 -9.45 -11.43 5.26
C HIS A 42 -9.28 -10.73 6.60
N GLU A 43 -8.04 -10.44 6.99
CA GLU A 43 -7.72 -9.72 8.21
C GLU A 43 -8.44 -8.35 8.29
N PRO A 44 -8.85 -7.85 9.47
CA PRO A 44 -9.42 -6.52 9.61
C PRO A 44 -8.47 -5.43 9.11
N ASN A 45 -8.98 -4.45 8.35
CA ASN A 45 -8.17 -3.34 7.83
C ASN A 45 -7.42 -2.57 8.94
N ILE A 46 -7.96 -2.54 10.16
CA ILE A 46 -7.33 -1.92 11.33
C ILE A 46 -5.98 -2.56 11.63
N PHE A 47 -5.85 -3.88 11.51
CA PHE A 47 -4.58 -4.56 11.77
C PHE A 47 -3.56 -4.28 10.66
N THR A 48 -4.00 -4.28 9.40
CA THR A 48 -3.15 -3.88 8.28
C THR A 48 -2.65 -2.43 8.46
N ILE A 49 -3.54 -1.49 8.83
CA ILE A 49 -3.16 -0.10 9.18
C ILE A 49 -2.14 -0.09 10.32
N TYR A 50 -2.37 -0.88 11.37
CA TYR A 50 -1.46 -0.97 12.51
C TYR A 50 -0.05 -1.43 12.08
N LYS A 51 0.05 -2.47 11.24
CA LYS A 51 1.31 -3.06 10.75
C LYS A 51 2.15 -2.01 10.01
N TYR A 52 1.53 -1.22 9.13
CA TYR A 52 2.23 -0.20 8.33
C TYR A 52 2.47 1.12 9.08
N LEU A 53 1.62 1.52 10.02
CA LEU A 53 1.79 2.78 10.78
C LEU A 53 2.50 2.60 12.13
N LYS A 54 3.04 1.41 12.43
CA LYS A 54 3.81 1.18 13.67
C LYS A 54 5.00 2.12 13.76
N GLN A 55 5.75 2.26 12.66
CA GLN A 55 6.95 3.09 12.63
C GLN A 55 6.61 4.58 12.75
N THR A 56 5.58 5.05 12.06
CA THR A 56 5.11 6.45 12.18
C THR A 56 4.73 6.81 13.61
N ARG A 57 4.05 5.91 14.32
CA ARG A 57 3.69 6.13 15.73
C ARG A 57 4.91 6.23 16.62
N LEU A 58 5.91 5.35 16.43
CA LEU A 58 7.18 5.43 17.16
C LEU A 58 7.92 6.74 16.86
N THR A 59 7.95 7.18 15.60
CA THR A 59 8.57 8.46 15.21
C THR A 59 7.88 9.66 15.86
N ILE A 60 6.55 9.70 15.88
CA ILE A 60 5.81 10.80 16.53
C ILE A 60 6.09 10.80 18.04
N PHE A 61 6.05 9.63 18.67
CA PHE A 61 6.32 9.48 20.09
C PHE A 61 7.74 9.92 20.47
N SER A 62 8.75 9.48 19.70
CA SER A 62 10.14 9.91 19.91
C SER A 62 10.30 11.41 19.71
N PHE A 63 9.59 12.01 18.74
CA PHE A 63 9.64 13.44 18.50
C PHE A 63 9.09 14.23 19.68
N THR A 64 7.96 13.79 20.23
CA THR A 64 7.35 14.41 21.41
C THR A 64 8.29 14.32 22.62
N ILE A 65 8.91 13.16 22.86
CA ILE A 65 9.89 12.98 23.94
C ILE A 65 11.07 13.94 23.77
N ILE A 66 11.62 14.04 22.57
CA ILE A 66 12.76 14.92 22.28
C ILE A 66 12.41 16.38 22.52
N ILE A 67 11.23 16.85 22.11
CA ILE A 67 10.80 18.23 22.39
C ILE A 67 10.66 18.48 23.89
N LEU A 68 10.06 17.54 24.63
CA LEU A 68 9.93 17.64 26.08
C LEU A 68 11.29 17.68 26.77
N PHE A 69 12.26 16.88 26.28
CA PHE A 69 13.62 16.85 26.81
C PHE A 69 14.38 18.15 26.49
N MET A 70 14.30 18.63 25.26
CA MET A 70 14.88 19.90 24.80
C MET A 70 14.42 21.10 25.63
N LYS A 71 13.16 21.10 26.08
CA LYS A 71 12.62 22.17 26.93
C LYS A 71 13.27 22.23 28.32
N ARG A 72 13.81 21.12 28.82
CA ARG A 72 14.43 21.03 30.16
C ARG A 72 15.94 21.29 30.15
N ILE A 73 16.58 21.33 28.99
CA ILE A 73 18.02 21.54 28.88
C ILE A 73 18.32 23.05 28.87
N ASN A 74 19.11 23.51 29.84
CA ASN A 74 19.75 24.83 29.77
C ASN A 74 21.01 24.72 28.92
N PHE A 75 20.97 25.30 27.72
CA PHE A 75 22.12 25.34 26.83
C PHE A 75 23.08 26.45 27.25
N GLN A 76 24.32 26.08 27.57
CA GLN A 76 25.37 27.02 27.95
C GLN A 76 25.87 27.88 26.78
N SER A 77 25.74 27.39 25.55
CA SER A 77 26.12 28.09 24.32
C SER A 77 25.00 28.04 23.28
N ILE A 78 24.74 29.18 22.66
CA ILE A 78 23.75 29.35 21.58
C ILE A 78 24.12 28.47 20.36
N LEU A 79 25.41 28.34 20.07
CA LEU A 79 25.92 27.59 18.92
C LEU A 79 25.63 26.09 19.07
N ASN A 80 25.80 25.55 20.29
CA ASN A 80 25.47 24.15 20.61
C ASN A 80 23.97 23.88 20.50
N LYS A 81 23.13 24.84 20.92
CA LYS A 81 21.67 24.73 20.79
C LYS A 81 21.24 24.59 19.33
N TYR A 82 21.71 25.48 18.46
CA TYR A 82 21.32 25.44 17.04
C TYR A 82 21.96 24.28 16.28
N GLY A 83 23.18 23.88 16.61
CA GLY A 83 23.82 22.68 16.04
C GLY A 83 23.00 21.42 16.34
N LEU A 84 22.56 21.25 17.59
CA LEU A 84 21.75 20.10 18.00
C LEU A 84 20.37 20.09 17.32
N VAL A 85 19.71 21.25 17.22
CA VAL A 85 18.44 21.40 16.49
C VAL A 85 18.59 21.04 15.01
N SER A 86 19.71 21.43 14.37
CA SER A 86 19.99 21.10 12.97
C SER A 86 20.13 19.59 12.77
N ILE A 87 20.91 18.91 13.62
CA ILE A 87 21.08 17.44 13.57
C ILE A 87 19.74 16.72 13.74
N ILE A 88 18.94 17.11 14.74
CA ILE A 88 17.60 16.54 14.97
C ILE A 88 16.72 16.73 13.72
N SER A 89 16.75 17.92 13.11
CA SER A 89 15.93 18.24 11.94
C SER A 89 16.28 17.34 10.75
N ILE A 90 17.56 17.06 10.52
CA ILE A 90 18.01 16.15 9.45
C ILE A 90 17.49 14.73 9.70
N ILE A 91 17.64 14.21 10.93
CA ILE A 91 17.19 12.87 11.30
C ILE A 91 15.68 12.73 11.07
N TYR A 92 14.88 13.69 11.54
CA TYR A 92 13.42 13.66 11.36
C TYR A 92 13.00 13.89 9.91
N GLY A 93 13.79 14.62 9.11
CA GLY A 93 13.59 14.72 7.66
C GLY A 93 13.66 13.35 6.98
N ILE A 94 14.67 12.54 7.30
CA ILE A 94 14.81 11.17 6.77
C ILE A 94 13.65 10.28 7.23
N LEU A 95 13.32 10.31 8.52
CA LEU A 95 12.22 9.53 9.09
C LEU A 95 10.86 9.92 8.47
N TYR A 96 10.67 11.19 8.13
CA TYR A 96 9.47 11.66 7.45
C TYR A 96 9.32 11.05 6.06
N VAL A 97 10.40 10.98 5.27
CA VAL A 97 10.38 10.33 3.94
C VAL A 97 10.00 8.86 4.06
N TRP A 98 10.52 8.15 5.05
CA TRP A 98 10.14 6.76 5.31
C TRP A 98 8.66 6.63 5.66
N CYS A 99 8.16 7.46 6.59
CA CYS A 99 6.74 7.45 6.95
C CYS A 99 5.85 7.74 5.73
N LYS A 100 6.21 8.71 4.89
CA LYS A 100 5.49 9.02 3.64
C LYS A 100 5.40 7.79 2.72
N ASN A 101 6.49 7.04 2.59
CA ASN A 101 6.52 5.82 1.79
C ASN A 101 5.63 4.73 2.41
N ASP A 102 5.60 4.61 3.73
CA ASP A 102 4.73 3.66 4.43
C ASP A 102 3.25 3.98 4.21
N PHE A 103 2.85 5.26 4.24
CA PHE A 103 1.50 5.68 3.87
C PHE A 103 1.15 5.32 2.43
N LYS A 104 2.09 5.50 1.49
CA LYS A 104 1.88 5.12 0.08
C LYS A 104 1.68 3.60 -0.05
N LYS A 105 2.49 2.79 0.64
CA LYS A 105 2.37 1.33 0.68
C LYS A 105 1.06 0.89 1.32
N LEU A 106 0.67 1.48 2.45
CA LEU A 106 -0.59 1.19 3.11
C LEU A 106 -1.80 1.48 2.20
N LYS A 107 -1.81 2.65 1.55
CA LYS A 107 -2.86 3.01 0.60
C LYS A 107 -2.97 2.00 -0.53
N TYR A 108 -1.83 1.56 -1.07
CA TYR A 108 -1.78 0.54 -2.10
C TYR A 108 -2.35 -0.79 -1.59
N GLN A 109 -1.88 -1.27 -0.44
CA GLN A 109 -2.31 -2.54 0.16
C GLN A 109 -3.80 -2.59 0.49
N LEU A 110 -4.37 -1.52 1.04
CA LEU A 110 -5.80 -1.45 1.33
C LEU A 110 -6.65 -1.51 0.06
N LYS A 111 -6.22 -0.82 -1.00
CA LYS A 111 -6.92 -0.90 -2.29
C LYS A 111 -6.75 -2.27 -2.95
N ALA A 112 -5.55 -2.84 -2.92
CA ALA A 112 -5.26 -4.16 -3.45
C ALA A 112 -6.12 -5.23 -2.78
N LYS A 113 -6.19 -5.21 -1.44
CA LYS A 113 -7.05 -6.09 -0.65
C LYS A 113 -8.52 -5.98 -1.04
N LYS A 114 -9.03 -4.75 -1.20
CA LYS A 114 -10.40 -4.51 -1.68
C LYS A 114 -10.64 -5.07 -3.08
N ALA A 115 -9.67 -4.91 -3.99
CA ALA A 115 -9.74 -5.42 -5.36
C ALA A 115 -9.77 -6.96 -5.38
N VAL A 116 -8.87 -7.59 -4.64
CA VAL A 116 -8.78 -9.06 -4.53
C VAL A 116 -10.05 -9.64 -3.90
N GLN A 117 -10.53 -9.07 -2.79
CA GLN A 117 -11.77 -9.52 -2.16
C GLN A 117 -12.97 -9.37 -3.11
N TYR A 118 -13.05 -8.28 -3.86
CA TYR A 118 -14.10 -8.08 -4.86
C TYR A 118 -14.01 -9.12 -5.99
N ALA A 119 -12.80 -9.41 -6.46
CA ALA A 119 -12.55 -10.42 -7.48
C ALA A 119 -12.99 -11.81 -7.00
N LEU A 120 -12.56 -12.22 -5.80
CA LEU A 120 -12.96 -13.49 -5.19
C LEU A 120 -14.47 -13.59 -4.95
N ALA A 121 -15.14 -12.48 -4.61
CA ALA A 121 -16.59 -12.51 -4.40
C ALA A 121 -17.38 -12.54 -5.71
N SER A 122 -16.82 -12.00 -6.79
CA SER A 122 -17.58 -11.74 -8.01
C SER A 122 -17.25 -12.71 -9.12
N TYR A 123 -16.03 -13.22 -9.24
CA TYR A 123 -15.55 -14.01 -10.38
C TYR A 123 -15.15 -15.42 -9.95
N ASN A 124 -15.42 -16.39 -10.83
CA ASN A 124 -14.65 -17.63 -10.89
C ASN A 124 -13.40 -17.43 -11.78
N TYR A 125 -12.50 -18.41 -11.84
CA TYR A 125 -11.24 -18.27 -12.58
C TYR A 125 -11.45 -18.00 -14.07
N GLU A 126 -12.31 -18.76 -14.74
CA GLU A 126 -12.56 -18.60 -16.18
C GLU A 126 -13.16 -17.22 -16.50
N GLU A 127 -14.13 -16.76 -15.70
CA GLU A 127 -14.70 -15.42 -15.82
C GLU A 127 -13.65 -14.32 -15.59
N PHE A 128 -12.71 -14.55 -14.68
CA PHE A 128 -11.63 -13.61 -14.41
C PHE A 128 -10.64 -13.53 -15.58
N VAL A 129 -10.31 -14.66 -16.19
CA VAL A 129 -9.46 -14.72 -17.41
C VAL A 129 -10.14 -13.97 -18.56
N LEU A 130 -11.43 -14.20 -18.79
CA LEU A 130 -12.19 -13.47 -19.82
C LEU A 130 -12.24 -11.96 -19.55
N PHE A 131 -12.33 -11.57 -18.28
CA PHE A 131 -12.23 -10.17 -17.90
C PHE A 131 -10.82 -9.60 -18.18
N LEU A 132 -9.77 -10.36 -17.85
CA LEU A 132 -8.37 -9.98 -18.04
C LEU A 132 -8.06 -9.74 -19.52
N ASP A 133 -8.47 -10.66 -20.39
CA ASP A 133 -8.28 -10.55 -21.85
C ASP A 133 -8.96 -9.30 -22.40
N ARG A 134 -10.22 -9.05 -22.00
CA ARG A 134 -10.94 -7.84 -22.41
C ARG A 134 -10.26 -6.57 -21.90
N TYR A 135 -9.81 -6.57 -20.65
CA TYR A 135 -9.14 -5.43 -20.04
C TYR A 135 -7.81 -5.10 -20.74
N LEU A 136 -6.98 -6.10 -21.00
CA LEU A 136 -5.68 -5.93 -21.66
C LEU A 136 -5.85 -5.53 -23.13
N SER A 137 -6.86 -6.06 -23.83
CA SER A 137 -7.18 -5.66 -25.20
C SER A 137 -7.63 -4.21 -25.28
N GLU A 138 -8.43 -3.72 -24.32
CA GLU A 138 -8.84 -2.31 -24.28
C GLU A 138 -7.65 -1.38 -23.98
N GLU A 139 -6.80 -1.72 -23.01
CA GLU A 139 -5.65 -0.89 -22.65
C GLU A 139 -4.59 -0.86 -23.76
N SER A 140 -4.35 -1.98 -24.46
CA SER A 140 -3.46 -2.01 -25.62
C SER A 140 -4.02 -1.16 -26.77
N THR A 141 -5.31 -1.29 -27.07
CA THR A 141 -5.97 -0.51 -28.13
C THR A 141 -5.90 0.98 -27.85
N LYS A 142 -6.15 1.42 -26.60
CA LYS A 142 -5.97 2.84 -26.20
C LYS A 142 -4.54 3.31 -26.39
N SER A 143 -3.55 2.50 -26.02
CA SER A 143 -2.14 2.84 -26.19
C SER A 143 -1.76 3.01 -27.66
N TYR A 144 -2.31 2.18 -28.56
CA TYR A 144 -2.12 2.33 -30.01
C TYR A 144 -2.69 3.64 -30.53
N PHE A 145 -3.93 3.98 -30.17
CA PHE A 145 -4.54 5.24 -30.60
C PHE A 145 -3.76 6.47 -30.13
N ILE A 146 -3.30 6.47 -28.88
CA ILE A 146 -2.50 7.57 -28.31
C ILE A 146 -1.16 7.72 -29.05
N ASN A 147 -0.45 6.63 -29.30
CA ASN A 147 0.84 6.66 -30.01
C ASN A 147 0.71 6.94 -31.52
N SER A 148 -0.47 6.71 -32.11
CA SER A 148 -0.74 7.05 -33.52
C SER A 148 -1.09 8.53 -33.74
N LEU A 149 -1.37 9.26 -32.65
CA LEU A 149 -1.74 10.68 -32.64
C LEU A 149 -0.61 11.61 -32.16
N SER A 150 0.53 11.05 -31.73
CA SER A 150 1.76 11.75 -31.34
C SER A 150 2.78 11.77 -32.45
#